data_AF-A0A2W1JYG4-F1
#
_entry.id   AF-A0A2W1JYG4-F1
#
_cell.length_a   1.000
_cell.length_b   1.000
_cell.length_c   1.000
_cell.angle_alpha   90.00
_cell.angle_beta   90.00
_cell.angle_gamma   90.00
#
_symmetry.space_group_name_H-M   'P 1'
#
loop_
_entity.id
_entity.type
_entity.pdbx_description
1 polymer ?
#
loop_
_entity_poly.entity_id
_entity_poly.type
_entity_poly.pdbx_seq_one_letter_code
_entity_poly.pdbx_strand_id
1 'polypeptide(L)'
;MKIVLKIVLIFVILIFLGILIISDIADRNQYYSKYTPEEELKIFMWKDGYDEYQDHRDVYKDHFNNEKYRFPRKKVSKVKLFKNSFLISRLTSTTISETNKISIIKFFNNPSNFDWSETTWDLSESEYILRFYNQENKVIGKIWFCLQSCRMTESEPFSPSMKYGGLSKNGRKKLKTLIDKILSE
;
A
#
# COMPACT_ATOMS: atom_id res chain seq x y z
N MET A 1 27.55 -34.11 -23.75
CA MET A 1 27.91 -32.89 -23.00
C MET A 1 27.00 -31.70 -23.32
N LYS A 2 26.86 -31.26 -24.58
CA LYS A 2 26.02 -30.08 -24.95
C LYS A 2 24.54 -30.22 -24.58
N ILE A 3 23.96 -31.42 -24.70
CA ILE A 3 22.54 -31.68 -24.37
C ILE A 3 22.30 -31.61 -22.86
N VAL A 4 23.16 -32.25 -22.06
CA VAL A 4 23.10 -32.20 -20.58
C VAL A 4 23.24 -30.76 -20.09
N LEU A 5 24.17 -29.99 -20.64
CA LEU A 5 24.34 -28.57 -20.31
C LEU A 5 23.09 -27.73 -20.63
N LYS A 6 22.44 -27.98 -21.79
CA LYS A 6 21.18 -27.33 -22.14
C LYS A 6 20.06 -27.67 -21.16
N ILE A 7 19.94 -28.93 -20.75
CA ILE A 7 18.93 -29.38 -19.78
C ILE A 7 19.16 -28.70 -18.43
N VAL A 8 20.41 -28.67 -17.95
CA VAL A 8 20.78 -27.97 -16.71
C VAL A 8 20.45 -26.48 -16.79
N LEU A 9 20.76 -25.82 -17.92
CA LEU A 9 20.46 -24.40 -18.12
C LEU A 9 18.95 -24.13 -18.07
N ILE A 10 18.14 -24.97 -18.71
CA ILE A 10 16.68 -24.88 -18.67
C ILE A 10 16.18 -25.01 -17.23
N PHE A 11 16.69 -25.99 -16.48
CA PHE A 11 16.34 -26.18 -15.07
C PHE A 11 16.68 -24.97 -14.21
N VAL A 12 17.87 -24.37 -14.39
CA VAL A 12 18.29 -23.17 -13.66
C VAL A 12 17.35 -21.98 -13.98
N ILE A 13 16.98 -21.79 -15.24
CA ILE A 13 16.03 -20.74 -15.64
C ILE A 13 14.65 -20.96 -15.00
N LEU A 14 14.15 -22.20 -14.99
CA LEU A 14 12.86 -22.53 -14.38
C LEU A 14 12.87 -22.29 -12.88
N ILE A 15 13.94 -22.69 -12.18
CA ILE A 15 14.11 -22.41 -10.74
C ILE A 15 14.13 -20.91 -10.49
N PHE A 16 14.88 -20.15 -11.30
CA PHE A 16 14.95 -18.70 -11.16
C PHE A 16 13.59 -18.02 -11.38
N LEU A 17 12.84 -18.42 -12.41
CA LEU A 17 11.47 -17.94 -12.64
C LEU A 17 10.54 -18.30 -11.46
N GLY A 18 10.65 -19.51 -10.92
CA GLY A 18 9.90 -19.93 -9.73
C GLY A 18 10.18 -19.02 -8.52
N ILE A 19 11.45 -18.71 -8.25
CA ILE A 19 11.85 -17.80 -7.17
C ILE A 19 11.28 -16.39 -7.39
N LEU A 20 11.32 -15.88 -8.63
CA LEU A 20 10.76 -14.57 -8.96
C LEU A 20 9.25 -14.52 -8.74
N ILE A 21 8.52 -15.56 -9.13
CA ILE A 21 7.07 -15.69 -8.93
C ILE A 21 6.74 -15.70 -7.44
N ILE A 22 7.40 -16.58 -6.66
CA ILE A 22 7.17 -16.68 -5.21
C ILE A 22 7.46 -15.34 -4.53
N SER A 23 8.54 -14.67 -4.92
CA SER A 23 8.93 -13.36 -4.38
C SER A 23 7.95 -12.24 -4.76
N ASP A 24 7.36 -12.26 -5.96
CA ASP A 24 6.35 -11.28 -6.35
C ASP A 24 5.03 -11.53 -5.62
N ILE A 25 4.60 -12.79 -5.48
CA ILE A 25 3.41 -13.18 -4.71
C ILE A 25 3.55 -12.79 -3.23
N ALA A 26 4.69 -13.13 -2.61
CA ALA A 26 4.96 -12.77 -1.22
C ALA A 26 4.96 -11.25 -0.99
N ASP A 27 5.48 -10.48 -1.95
CA ASP A 27 5.45 -9.02 -1.88
C ASP A 27 4.03 -8.46 -2.08
N ARG A 28 3.24 -9.04 -2.99
CA ARG A 28 1.84 -8.66 -3.25
C ARG A 28 0.96 -8.92 -2.04
N ASN A 29 1.10 -10.07 -1.38
CA ASN A 29 0.33 -10.41 -0.17
C ASN A 29 0.56 -9.46 1.03
N GLN A 30 1.44 -8.47 0.90
CA GLN A 30 1.57 -7.38 1.85
C GLN A 30 0.76 -6.18 1.36
N TYR A 31 -0.47 -6.06 1.82
CA TYR A 31 -1.31 -4.88 1.58
C TYR A 31 -0.73 -3.64 2.26
N TYR A 32 -0.06 -3.84 3.40
CA TYR A 32 0.63 -2.83 4.18
C TYR A 32 1.82 -3.42 4.92
N SER A 33 2.82 -2.60 5.19
CA SER A 33 3.83 -2.98 6.18
C SER A 33 3.22 -2.79 7.57
N LYS A 34 2.53 -3.81 8.05
CA LYS A 34 1.89 -3.90 9.36
C LYS A 34 2.95 -3.86 10.46
N TYR A 35 3.52 -2.68 10.74
CA TYR A 35 4.30 -2.41 11.95
C TYR A 35 3.34 -2.06 13.12
N THR A 36 2.30 -2.88 13.19
CA THR A 36 1.21 -3.05 14.14
C THR A 36 1.53 -3.89 15.39
N PRO A 37 1.90 -3.39 16.59
CA PRO A 37 1.98 -4.29 17.75
C PRO A 37 0.64 -5.02 17.97
N GLU A 38 0.67 -6.30 18.33
CA GLU A 38 -0.56 -7.11 18.50
C GLU A 38 -1.53 -6.50 19.51
N GLU A 39 -1.01 -5.93 20.59
CA GLU A 39 -1.82 -5.25 21.61
C GLU A 39 -2.56 -4.04 21.05
N GLU A 40 -1.96 -3.32 20.10
CA GLU A 40 -2.63 -2.21 19.42
C GLU A 40 -3.65 -2.70 18.40
N LEU A 41 -3.38 -3.82 17.72
CA LEU A 41 -4.34 -4.42 16.81
C LEU A 41 -5.65 -4.76 17.54
N LYS A 42 -5.57 -5.27 18.78
CA LYS A 42 -6.75 -5.56 19.62
C LYS A 42 -7.67 -4.36 19.86
N ILE A 43 -7.16 -3.13 19.78
CA ILE A 43 -7.99 -1.92 19.89
C ILE A 43 -8.93 -1.81 18.69
N PHE A 44 -8.40 -2.12 17.50
CA PHE A 44 -9.05 -1.93 16.21
C PHE A 44 -9.66 -3.21 15.63
N MET A 45 -9.53 -4.34 16.34
CA MET A 45 -10.17 -5.60 15.97
C MET A 45 -11.64 -5.59 16.36
N TRP A 46 -12.41 -6.30 15.54
CA TRP A 46 -13.78 -6.69 15.83
C TRP A 46 -13.93 -7.30 17.23
N LYS A 47 -14.97 -6.87 17.94
CA LYS A 47 -15.32 -7.39 19.27
C LYS A 47 -16.76 -7.89 19.28
N ASP A 48 -16.99 -8.96 20.04
CA ASP A 48 -18.32 -9.51 20.23
C ASP A 48 -19.27 -8.46 20.83
N GLY A 49 -20.44 -8.29 20.21
CA GLY A 49 -21.46 -7.34 20.65
C GLY A 49 -21.35 -5.92 20.08
N TYR A 50 -20.41 -5.65 19.17
CA TYR A 50 -20.41 -4.41 18.40
C TYR A 50 -21.58 -4.38 17.40
N ASP A 51 -22.29 -3.26 17.31
CA ASP A 51 -23.05 -2.93 16.10
C ASP A 51 -22.05 -2.81 14.97
N GLU A 52 -22.18 -3.74 14.02
CA GLU A 52 -21.14 -4.15 13.09
C GLU A 52 -20.46 -2.94 12.43
N TYR A 53 -21.25 -1.96 12.00
CA TYR A 53 -20.72 -0.82 11.28
C TYR A 53 -20.49 0.42 12.14
N GLN A 54 -21.25 0.64 13.22
CA GLN A 54 -21.20 1.91 13.93
C GLN A 54 -20.05 1.95 14.93
N ASP A 55 -19.95 0.94 15.79
CA ASP A 55 -18.96 0.87 16.85
C ASP A 55 -17.54 0.79 16.27
N HIS A 56 -17.37 0.04 15.19
CA HIS A 56 -16.08 -0.09 14.52
C HIS A 56 -15.61 1.22 13.86
N ARG A 57 -16.53 2.03 13.35
CA ARG A 57 -16.19 3.36 12.79
C ARG A 57 -15.82 4.34 13.89
N ASP A 58 -16.49 4.28 15.03
CA ASP A 58 -16.28 5.21 16.13
C ASP A 58 -14.90 4.99 16.80
N VAL A 59 -14.47 3.73 16.97
CA VAL A 59 -13.09 3.42 17.41
C VAL A 59 -12.02 4.06 16.53
N TYR A 60 -12.21 4.07 15.20
CA TYR A 60 -11.25 4.70 14.28
C TYR A 60 -11.35 6.22 14.32
N LYS A 61 -12.57 6.79 14.47
CA LYS A 61 -12.77 8.23 14.62
C LYS A 61 -12.03 8.80 15.83
N ASP A 62 -12.10 8.10 16.96
CA ASP A 62 -11.46 8.49 18.22
C ASP A 62 -9.92 8.52 18.12
N HIS A 63 -9.37 7.94 17.05
CA HIS A 63 -7.94 7.77 16.85
C HIS A 63 -7.37 8.49 15.61
N PHE A 64 -8.19 9.22 14.83
CA PHE A 64 -7.76 9.87 13.57
C PHE A 64 -6.55 10.80 13.72
N ASN A 65 -6.53 11.60 14.78
CA ASN A 65 -5.50 12.62 15.00
C ASN A 65 -4.43 12.19 16.01
N ASN A 66 -4.43 10.92 16.41
CA ASN A 66 -3.42 10.42 17.31
C ASN A 66 -2.08 10.28 16.56
N GLU A 67 -1.07 11.03 17.00
CA GLU A 67 0.24 11.04 16.35
C GLU A 67 0.92 9.66 16.34
N LYS A 68 0.62 8.82 17.34
CA LYS A 68 1.06 7.42 17.41
C LYS A 68 0.69 6.62 16.16
N TYR A 69 -0.42 7.00 15.52
CA TYR A 69 -1.03 6.28 14.42
C TYR A 69 -0.82 6.95 13.07
N ARG A 70 0.04 7.97 12.99
CA ARG A 70 0.42 8.58 11.71
C ARG A 70 1.07 7.58 10.77
N PHE A 71 0.76 7.72 9.49
CA PHE A 71 1.31 6.92 8.42
C PHE A 71 2.39 7.66 7.62
N PRO A 72 3.53 7.03 7.29
CA PRO A 72 4.06 5.82 7.90
C PRO A 72 4.48 6.06 9.35
N ARG A 73 4.42 5.01 10.18
CA ARG A 73 4.76 5.09 11.63
C ARG A 73 6.23 5.39 11.91
N LYS A 74 7.10 5.22 10.92
CA LYS A 74 8.54 5.50 10.99
C LYS A 74 8.88 6.66 10.07
N LYS A 75 9.99 7.35 10.36
CA LYS A 75 10.48 8.45 9.53
C LYS A 75 10.77 7.98 8.10
N VAL A 76 10.15 8.65 7.13
CA VAL A 76 10.30 8.36 5.70
C VAL A 76 11.52 9.07 5.13
N SER A 77 12.48 8.29 4.65
CA SER A 77 13.62 8.79 3.89
C SER A 77 13.28 8.97 2.42
N LYS A 78 12.61 7.99 1.81
CA LYS A 78 12.36 7.94 0.36
C LYS A 78 10.97 7.37 0.07
N VAL A 79 10.34 7.85 -0.99
CA VAL A 79 9.11 7.23 -1.53
C VAL A 79 9.34 6.89 -2.99
N LYS A 80 8.87 5.71 -3.40
CA LYS A 80 8.88 5.27 -4.79
C LYS A 80 7.45 4.94 -5.23
N LEU A 81 7.10 5.40 -6.42
CA LEU A 81 5.91 5.00 -7.16
C LEU A 81 6.29 3.87 -8.12
N PHE A 82 5.47 2.83 -8.21
CA PHE A 82 5.62 1.73 -9.15
C PHE A 82 4.33 1.55 -9.91
N LYS A 83 4.41 1.13 -11.17
CA LYS A 83 3.28 0.57 -11.88
C LYS A 83 3.07 -0.87 -11.40
N ASN A 84 1.84 -1.20 -11.05
CA ASN A 84 1.50 -2.55 -10.67
C ASN A 84 1.50 -3.43 -11.92
N SER A 85 2.48 -4.32 -12.02
CA SER A 85 2.58 -5.29 -13.11
C SER A 85 3.24 -6.54 -12.55
N PHE A 86 2.67 -7.71 -12.85
CA PHE A 86 3.17 -8.98 -12.35
C PHE A 86 4.63 -9.19 -12.77
N LEU A 87 5.49 -9.58 -11.82
CA LEU A 87 6.95 -9.78 -11.96
C LEU A 87 7.80 -8.55 -12.28
N ILE A 88 7.28 -7.56 -13.00
CA ILE A 88 8.06 -6.43 -13.51
C ILE A 88 7.80 -5.11 -12.77
N SER A 89 6.88 -5.09 -11.79
CA SER A 89 6.55 -3.88 -11.01
C SER A 89 7.81 -3.15 -10.53
N ARG A 90 8.79 -3.88 -10.01
CA ARG A 90 10.07 -3.39 -9.48
C ARG A 90 10.91 -2.62 -10.51
N LEU A 91 10.75 -2.88 -11.81
CA LEU A 91 11.48 -2.21 -12.89
C LEU A 91 10.88 -0.84 -13.24
N THR A 92 9.62 -0.59 -12.86
CA THR A 92 8.88 0.64 -13.21
C THR A 92 8.98 1.73 -12.15
N SER A 93 10.01 1.68 -11.29
CA SER A 93 10.04 2.52 -10.09
C SER A 93 10.48 3.96 -10.39
N THR A 94 9.64 4.93 -10.05
CA THR A 94 9.97 6.35 -10.05
C THR A 94 10.22 6.81 -8.62
N THR A 95 11.36 7.46 -8.37
CA THR A 95 11.63 8.07 -7.06
C THR A 95 10.93 9.41 -7.00
N ILE A 96 10.17 9.64 -5.92
CA ILE A 96 9.36 10.85 -5.76
C ILE A 96 10.22 11.96 -5.17
N SER A 97 10.10 13.17 -5.71
CA SER A 97 10.75 14.38 -5.18
C SER A 97 10.36 14.66 -3.72
N GLU A 98 11.22 15.37 -2.98
CA GLU A 98 10.97 15.70 -1.56
C GLU A 98 9.65 16.46 -1.35
N THR A 99 9.34 17.41 -2.23
CA THR A 99 8.10 18.20 -2.19
C THR A 99 6.85 17.34 -2.38
N ASN A 100 6.88 16.43 -3.37
CA ASN A 100 5.76 15.53 -3.60
C ASN A 100 5.67 14.44 -2.52
N LYS A 101 6.80 13.98 -1.97
CA LYS A 101 6.84 13.08 -0.81
C LYS A 101 6.08 13.69 0.37
N ILE A 102 6.35 14.95 0.73
CA ILE A 102 5.65 15.66 1.81
C ILE A 102 4.14 15.72 1.51
N SER A 103 3.78 16.04 0.26
CA SER A 103 2.39 16.15 -0.17
C SER A 103 1.64 14.82 -0.09
N ILE A 104 2.28 13.73 -0.51
CA ILE A 104 1.75 12.36 -0.40
C ILE A 104 1.55 11.97 1.06
N ILE A 105 2.55 12.20 1.92
CA ILE A 105 2.42 11.84 3.33
C ILE A 105 1.28 12.64 3.98
N LYS A 106 1.18 13.94 3.70
CA LYS A 106 0.05 14.77 4.17
C LYS A 106 -1.29 14.27 3.65
N PHE A 107 -1.34 13.81 2.39
CA PHE A 107 -2.56 13.24 1.80
C PHE A 107 -3.05 12.01 2.59
N PHE A 108 -2.15 11.06 2.88
CA PHE A 108 -2.50 9.80 3.55
C PHE A 108 -2.81 9.96 5.05
N ASN A 109 -2.43 11.07 5.68
CA ASN A 109 -2.79 11.39 7.08
C ASN A 109 -3.98 12.35 7.20
N ASN A 110 -4.75 12.56 6.12
CA ASN A 110 -5.93 13.41 6.16
C ASN A 110 -7.21 12.57 5.95
N PRO A 111 -8.01 12.33 7.01
CA PRO A 111 -9.19 11.47 6.94
C PRO A 111 -10.29 12.00 6.00
N SER A 112 -10.27 13.27 5.60
CA SER A 112 -11.21 13.82 4.59
C SER A 112 -10.97 13.27 3.18
N ASN A 113 -9.78 12.73 2.91
CA ASN A 113 -9.45 12.09 1.63
C ASN A 113 -9.98 10.66 1.52
N PHE A 114 -10.52 10.10 2.60
CA PHE A 114 -11.03 8.73 2.68
C PHE A 114 -12.53 8.73 2.97
N ASP A 115 -13.18 7.59 2.70
CA ASP A 115 -14.60 7.36 2.96
C ASP A 115 -14.83 6.06 3.74
N TRP A 116 -16.00 5.91 4.36
CA TRP A 116 -16.42 4.71 5.09
C TRP A 116 -17.05 3.69 4.14
N SER A 117 -16.28 3.14 3.21
CA SER A 117 -16.79 2.26 2.15
C SER A 117 -15.81 1.16 1.79
N GLU A 118 -16.30 -0.05 1.56
CA GLU A 118 -15.46 -1.17 1.09
C GLU A 118 -14.72 -0.83 -0.20
N THR A 119 -13.62 -1.55 -0.40
CA THR A 119 -12.64 -1.26 -1.43
C THR A 119 -12.61 -2.40 -2.46
N THR A 120 -11.69 -2.41 -3.42
CA THR A 120 -11.63 -3.47 -4.44
C THR A 120 -11.27 -4.82 -3.87
N TRP A 121 -11.68 -5.88 -4.56
CA TRP A 121 -11.58 -7.27 -4.14
C TRP A 121 -10.18 -7.87 -4.35
N ASP A 122 -9.35 -7.31 -5.25
CA ASP A 122 -8.01 -7.83 -5.55
C ASP A 122 -6.95 -6.73 -5.77
N LEU A 123 -5.72 -7.03 -5.36
CA LEU A 123 -4.51 -6.24 -5.61
C LEU A 123 -4.16 -6.15 -7.09
N SER A 124 -4.52 -7.14 -7.90
CA SER A 124 -4.31 -7.10 -9.35
C SER A 124 -5.07 -5.95 -10.03
N GLU A 125 -6.12 -5.44 -9.39
CA GLU A 125 -6.90 -4.31 -9.91
C GLU A 125 -6.24 -2.95 -9.65
N SER A 126 -5.31 -2.86 -8.70
CA SER A 126 -4.56 -1.61 -8.48
C SER A 126 -3.67 -1.28 -9.68
N GLU A 127 -3.63 -0.02 -10.11
CA GLU A 127 -2.70 0.42 -11.16
C GLU A 127 -1.30 0.70 -10.61
N TYR A 128 -1.22 1.15 -9.36
CA TYR A 128 -0.01 1.73 -8.78
C TYR A 128 0.28 1.21 -7.38
N ILE A 129 1.56 1.28 -7.02
CA ILE A 129 2.07 0.95 -5.70
C ILE A 129 2.93 2.11 -5.23
N LEU A 130 2.61 2.68 -4.07
CA LEU A 130 3.52 3.57 -3.34
C LEU A 130 4.25 2.77 -2.27
N ARG A 131 5.58 2.83 -2.27
CA ARG A 131 6.41 2.26 -1.19
C ARG A 131 7.18 3.37 -0.50
N PHE A 132 7.14 3.35 0.82
CA PHE A 132 7.80 4.29 1.72
C PHE A 132 8.98 3.58 2.37
N TYR A 133 10.15 4.20 2.36
CA TYR A 133 11.40 3.62 2.82
C TYR A 133 12.00 4.46 3.95
N ASN A 134 12.60 3.80 4.94
CA ASN A 134 13.43 4.47 5.94
C ASN A 134 14.87 4.69 5.42
N GLN A 135 15.75 5.22 6.27
CA GLN A 135 17.15 5.49 5.92
C GLN A 135 17.97 4.21 5.63
N GLU A 136 17.56 3.07 6.19
CA GLU A 136 18.15 1.74 5.93
C GLU A 136 17.61 1.10 4.63
N ASN A 137 16.84 1.84 3.83
CA ASN A 137 16.18 1.35 2.62
C ASN A 137 15.21 0.18 2.86
N LYS A 138 14.70 0.03 4.09
CA LYS A 138 13.63 -0.92 4.44
C LYS A 138 12.27 -0.31 4.16
N VAL A 139 11.35 -1.10 3.62
CA VAL A 139 9.96 -0.69 3.39
C VAL A 139 9.25 -0.54 4.73
N ILE A 140 8.74 0.66 4.99
CA ILE A 140 8.01 1.08 6.20
C ILE A 140 6.57 1.52 5.95
N GLY A 141 6.16 1.54 4.68
CA GLY A 141 4.79 1.75 4.23
C GLY A 141 4.62 1.18 2.82
N LYS A 142 3.45 0.59 2.54
CA LYS A 142 3.06 0.17 1.19
C LYS A 142 1.58 0.52 1.01
N ILE A 143 1.25 1.13 -0.13
CA ILE A 143 -0.13 1.49 -0.48
C ILE A 143 -0.37 1.09 -1.93
N TRP A 144 -1.42 0.30 -2.14
CA TRP A 144 -1.94 -0.09 -3.45
C TRP A 144 -3.15 0.77 -3.79
N PHE A 145 -3.19 1.30 -5.00
CA PHE A 145 -4.30 2.14 -5.45
C PHE A 145 -4.42 2.16 -6.97
N CYS A 146 -5.56 2.61 -7.47
CA CYS A 146 -5.72 2.99 -8.87
C CYS A 146 -6.44 4.35 -8.98
N LEU A 147 -6.40 4.96 -10.17
CA LEU A 147 -6.90 6.32 -10.36
C LEU A 147 -8.33 6.40 -10.91
N GLN A 148 -8.81 5.34 -11.57
CA GLN A 148 -10.07 5.36 -12.31
C GLN A 148 -11.27 4.81 -11.51
N SER A 149 -11.42 3.49 -11.45
CA SER A 149 -12.65 2.80 -11.02
C SER A 149 -12.48 1.92 -9.79
N CYS A 150 -11.28 1.40 -9.59
CA CYS A 150 -10.90 0.62 -8.42
C CYS A 150 -10.62 1.54 -7.21
N ARG A 151 -11.11 1.13 -6.05
CA ARG A 151 -10.83 1.74 -4.75
C ARG A 151 -9.45 1.24 -4.25
N MET A 152 -9.12 1.49 -2.98
CA MET A 152 -7.99 0.77 -2.34
C MET A 152 -8.32 -0.74 -2.32
N THR A 153 -7.44 -1.64 -1.92
CA THR A 153 -7.64 -3.09 -2.17
C THR A 153 -8.02 -3.92 -0.95
N GLU A 154 -8.24 -3.28 0.20
CA GLU A 154 -8.63 -3.95 1.43
C GLU A 154 -9.64 -3.12 2.24
N SER A 155 -10.65 -3.79 2.81
CA SER A 155 -11.68 -3.24 3.68
C SER A 155 -11.16 -2.99 5.11
N GLU A 156 -9.91 -2.57 5.27
CA GLU A 156 -9.32 -2.17 6.55
C GLU A 156 -8.52 -0.85 6.38
N PRO A 157 -8.56 0.07 7.36
CA PRO A 157 -7.76 1.28 7.28
C PRO A 157 -6.28 0.98 7.51
N PHE A 158 -5.42 1.41 6.58
CA PHE A 158 -3.95 1.28 6.69
C PHE A 158 -3.36 1.93 7.93
N SER A 159 -4.06 2.93 8.47
CA SER A 159 -3.78 3.52 9.76
C SER A 159 -5.06 4.10 10.33
N PRO A 160 -5.14 4.30 11.65
CA PRO A 160 -6.22 5.02 12.27
C PRO A 160 -6.47 6.42 11.69
N SER A 161 -5.51 7.04 10.99
CA SER A 161 -5.71 8.31 10.27
C SER A 161 -6.43 8.19 8.91
N MET A 162 -6.70 6.97 8.46
CA MET A 162 -7.48 6.64 7.27
C MET A 162 -8.83 6.05 7.72
N LYS A 163 -9.93 6.35 7.02
CA LYS A 163 -11.24 5.74 7.31
C LYS A 163 -11.29 4.29 6.81
N TYR A 164 -12.31 3.53 7.22
CA TYR A 164 -12.65 2.20 6.67
C TYR A 164 -13.07 2.36 5.22
N GLY A 165 -12.10 2.52 4.33
CA GLY A 165 -12.42 2.50 2.92
C GLY A 165 -11.56 3.25 1.96
N GLY A 166 -12.03 3.15 0.72
CA GLY A 166 -11.41 3.74 -0.44
C GLY A 166 -11.33 5.26 -0.35
N LEU A 167 -10.56 5.83 -1.27
CA LEU A 167 -10.48 7.27 -1.44
C LEU A 167 -11.87 7.86 -1.67
N SER A 168 -12.18 8.95 -0.95
CA SER A 168 -13.38 9.74 -1.19
C SER A 168 -13.36 10.31 -2.61
N LYS A 169 -14.50 10.79 -3.14
CA LYS A 169 -14.54 11.42 -4.47
C LYS A 169 -13.50 12.53 -4.61
N ASN A 170 -13.31 13.33 -3.56
CA ASN A 170 -12.31 14.39 -3.52
C ASN A 170 -10.90 13.83 -3.32
N GLY A 171 -10.73 12.80 -2.49
CA GLY A 171 -9.48 12.07 -2.32
C GLY A 171 -8.94 11.52 -3.64
N ARG A 172 -9.79 10.89 -4.45
CA ARG A 172 -9.43 10.37 -5.78
C ARG A 172 -8.91 11.47 -6.70
N LYS A 173 -9.63 12.59 -6.80
CA LYS A 173 -9.20 13.74 -7.62
C LYS A 173 -7.85 14.28 -7.17
N LYS A 174 -7.69 14.51 -5.87
CA LYS A 174 -6.43 15.02 -5.28
C LYS A 174 -5.27 14.04 -5.51
N LEU A 175 -5.49 12.74 -5.31
CA LEU A 175 -4.46 11.74 -5.54
C LEU A 175 -4.09 11.70 -7.02
N LYS A 176 -5.07 11.69 -7.93
CA LYS A 176 -4.81 11.76 -9.37
C LYS A 176 -3.93 12.95 -9.73
N THR A 177 -4.28 14.15 -9.26
CA THR A 177 -3.46 15.35 -9.49
C THR A 177 -2.04 15.20 -8.94
N LEU A 178 -1.86 14.61 -7.75
CA LEU A 178 -0.53 14.35 -7.19
C LEU A 178 0.25 13.36 -8.06
N ILE A 179 -0.37 12.27 -8.51
CA ILE A 179 0.29 11.26 -9.34
C ILE A 179 0.63 11.81 -10.72
N ASP A 180 -0.27 12.54 -11.37
CA ASP A 180 -0.03 13.19 -12.66
C ASP A 180 1.18 14.14 -12.57
N LYS A 181 1.28 14.89 -11.46
CA LYS A 181 2.44 15.75 -11.20
C LYS A 181 3.73 14.96 -11.05
N ILE A 182 3.72 13.84 -10.32
CA ILE A 182 4.89 12.97 -10.12
C ILE A 182 5.35 12.32 -11.42
N LEU A 183 4.41 11.95 -12.29
CA LEU A 183 4.71 11.34 -13.58
C LEU A 183 5.19 12.33 -14.65
N SER A 184 5.05 13.64 -14.39
CA SER A 184 5.52 14.72 -15.28
C SER A 184 6.81 15.40 -14.81
N GLU A 185 7.37 14.98 -13.67
CA GLU A 185 8.72 15.32 -13.21
C GLU A 185 9.78 14.47 -13.91
#